data_AF-A0A523FK38-F1
#
_entry.id   AF-A0A523FK38-F1
#
_cell.length_a   1.000
_cell.length_b   1.000
_cell.length_c   1.000
_cell.angle_alpha   90.00
_cell.angle_beta   90.00
_cell.angle_gamma   90.00
#
_symmetry.space_group_name_H-M   'P 1'
#
loop_
_entity.id
_entity.type
_entity.pdbx_description
1 polymer ?
#
loop_
_entity_poly.entity_id
_entity_poly.type
_entity_poly.pdbx_seq_one_letter_code
_entity_poly.pdbx_strand_id
1 'polypeptide(L)' 'SFAMMLRYSFDLADDAALIERAVDDLLSAGYRTADIMQPGAEQTSTSGMGEAVVAALEKLAG' A
#
# COMPACT_ATOMS: atom_id res chain seq x y z
N SER A 1 -3.68 0.48 -9.33
CA SER A 1 -4.26 -0.25 -10.48
C SER A 1 -4.79 -1.63 -10.09
N PHE A 2 -4.04 -2.43 -9.34
CA PHE A 2 -4.46 -3.79 -8.95
C PHE A 2 -5.72 -3.82 -8.05
N ALA A 3 -5.82 -2.94 -7.05
CA ALA A 3 -7.03 -2.82 -6.22
C ALA A 3 -8.30 -2.54 -7.07
N MET A 4 -8.19 -1.65 -8.06
CA MET A 4 -9.28 -1.38 -9.00
C MET A 4 -9.65 -2.62 -9.82
N MET A 5 -8.67 -3.43 -10.23
CA MET A 5 -8.93 -4.68 -10.94
C MET A 5 -9.70 -5.68 -10.06
N LEU A 6 -9.32 -5.85 -8.80
CA LEU A 6 -10.07 -6.67 -7.85
C LEU A 6 -11.52 -6.19 -7.72
N ARG A 7 -11.70 -4.87 -7.54
CA ARG A 7 -13.01 -4.25 -7.38
C ARG A 7 -13.92 -4.41 -8.60
N TYR A 8 -13.42 -4.14 -9.80
CA TYR A 8 -14.26 -4.03 -11.00
C TYR A 8 -14.25 -5.25 -11.91
N SER A 9 -13.17 -6.03 -11.92
CA SER A 9 -13.05 -7.20 -12.79
C SER A 9 -13.38 -8.51 -12.08
N PHE A 10 -13.18 -8.57 -10.76
CA PHE A 10 -13.37 -9.79 -9.97
C PHE A 10 -14.47 -9.68 -8.90
N ASP A 11 -15.11 -8.52 -8.75
CA ASP A 11 -16.13 -8.25 -7.72
C ASP A 11 -15.62 -8.47 -6.28
N LEU A 12 -14.30 -8.32 -6.08
CA LEU A 12 -13.60 -8.47 -4.80
C LEU A 12 -13.36 -7.09 -4.18
N ALA A 13 -14.45 -6.42 -3.80
CA ALA A 13 -14.39 -5.06 -3.26
C ALA A 13 -13.70 -4.98 -1.89
N ASP A 14 -13.84 -6.02 -1.06
CA ASP A 14 -13.23 -6.09 0.27
C ASP A 14 -11.71 -6.29 0.17
N ASP A 15 -11.24 -7.20 -0.69
CA ASP A 15 -9.82 -7.38 -0.99
C ASP A 15 -9.20 -6.11 -1.58
N ALA A 16 -9.93 -5.41 -2.45
CA ALA A 16 -9.49 -4.12 -2.98
C ALA A 16 -9.31 -3.09 -1.85
N ALA A 17 -10.26 -3.03 -0.90
CA ALA A 17 -10.20 -2.12 0.24
C ALA A 17 -9.03 -2.45 1.17
N LEU A 18 -8.67 -3.72 1.35
CA LEU A 18 -7.47 -4.11 2.12
C LEU A 18 -6.18 -3.56 1.50
N ILE A 19 -6.03 -3.63 0.18
CA ILE A 19 -4.86 -3.08 -0.53
C ILE A 19 -4.82 -1.55 -0.41
N GLU A 20 -5.96 -0.89 -0.61
CA GLU A 20 -6.08 0.57 -0.47
C GLU A 20 -5.71 1.00 0.96
N ARG A 21 -6.18 0.26 1.97
CA ARG A 21 -5.88 0.51 3.37
C ARG A 21 -4.41 0.32 3.71
N ALA A 22 -3.79 -0.77 3.24
CA ALA A 22 -2.37 -1.03 3.46
C ALA A 22 -1.48 0.10 2.93
N VAL A 23 -1.80 0.62 1.74
CA VAL A 23 -1.08 1.76 1.15
C VAL A 23 -1.30 3.03 1.98
N ASP A 24 -2.53 3.31 2.40
CA ASP A 24 -2.86 4.50 3.21
C ASP A 24 -2.15 4.48 4.58
N ASP A 25 -2.12 3.32 5.24
CA ASP A 25 -1.43 3.15 6.53
C ASP A 25 0.09 3.36 6.39
N LEU A 26 0.71 2.88 5.31
CA LEU A 26 2.14 3.10 5.05
C LEU A 26 2.45 4.56 4.75
N LEU A 27 1.61 5.21 3.95
CA LEU A 27 1.79 6.63 3.66
C LEU A 27 1.58 7.48 4.92
N SER A 28 0.66 7.08 5.79
CA SER A 28 0.43 7.71 7.10
C SER A 28 1.60 7.47 8.07
N ALA A 29 2.26 6.30 7.99
CA ALA A 29 3.46 5.99 8.74
C ALA A 29 4.73 6.71 8.23
N GLY A 30 4.62 7.45 7.11
CA GLY A 30 5.69 8.30 6.61
C GLY A 30 6.61 7.65 5.57
N TYR A 31 6.29 6.45 5.06
CA TYR A 31 7.06 5.83 3.98
C TYR A 31 6.83 6.58 2.66
N ARG A 32 7.91 6.92 1.95
CA ARG A 32 7.84 7.58 0.63
C ARG A 32 8.92 7.04 -0.31
N THR A 33 8.57 6.88 -1.57
CA THR A 33 9.56 6.72 -2.64
C THR A 33 10.14 8.08 -3.03
N ALA A 34 11.24 8.07 -3.80
CA ALA A 34 11.97 9.29 -4.17
C ALA A 34 11.12 10.35 -4.89
N ASP A 35 10.12 9.92 -5.66
CA ASP A 35 9.25 10.76 -6.50
C ASP A 35 8.17 11.52 -5.71
N ILE A 36 7.78 11.03 -4.53
CA ILE A 36 6.75 11.64 -3.67
C ILE A 36 7.29 12.04 -2.28
N MET A 37 8.59 12.28 -2.20
CA MET A 37 9.29 12.58 -0.94
C MET A 37 8.73 13.83 -0.23
N GLN A 38 8.66 13.77 1.10
CA GLN A 38 8.24 14.88 1.97
C GLN A 38 9.25 15.08 3.11
N PRO A 39 9.45 16.32 3.60
CA PRO A 39 10.32 16.56 4.76
C PRO A 39 9.88 15.71 5.96
N GLY A 40 10.82 14.96 6.55
CA GLY A 40 10.55 14.09 7.69
C GLY A 40 9.98 12.71 7.36
N ALA A 41 9.79 12.39 6.07
CA ALA A 41 9.41 11.06 5.62
C ALA A 41 10.61 10.10 5.52
N GLU A 42 10.35 8.80 5.58
CA GLU A 42 11.33 7.74 5.39
C GLU A 42 11.40 7.35 3.91
N GLN A 43 12.58 7.49 3.31
CA GLN A 43 12.80 7.09 1.92
C GLN A 43 12.92 5.57 1.77
N THR A 44 12.14 5.02 0.85
CA THR A 44 12.22 3.61 0.44
C THR A 44 12.42 3.45 -1.06
N SER A 45 12.88 2.26 -1.45
CA SER A 45 13.03 1.86 -2.86
C SER A 45 11.71 1.28 -3.40
N THR A 46 11.64 0.99 -4.70
CA THR A 46 10.48 0.31 -5.29
C THR A 46 10.22 -1.04 -4.64
N SER A 47 11.26 -1.86 -4.46
CA SER A 47 11.14 -3.17 -3.81
C SER A 47 10.82 -3.03 -2.34
N GLY A 48 11.45 -2.08 -1.64
CA GLY A 48 11.18 -1.82 -0.22
C GLY A 48 9.74 -1.37 0.04
N MET A 49 9.18 -0.52 -0.84
CA MET A 49 7.76 -0.17 -0.77
C MET A 49 6.86 -1.39 -1.01
N GLY A 50 7.20 -2.25 -1.96
CA GLY A 50 6.46 -3.49 -2.21
C GLY A 50 6.44 -4.43 -1.01
N GLU A 51 7.60 -4.65 -0.38
CA GLU A 51 7.73 -5.45 0.84
C GLU A 51 6.93 -4.85 1.99
N ALA A 52 6.96 -3.53 2.16
CA ALA A 52 6.19 -2.84 3.18
C ALA A 52 4.68 -3.01 2.97
N VAL A 53 4.19 -2.94 1.72
CA VAL A 53 2.77 -3.17 1.38
C VAL A 53 2.35 -4.60 1.72
N VAL A 54 3.17 -5.60 1.39
CA VAL A 54 2.89 -7.00 1.75
C VAL A 54 2.82 -7.18 3.27
N ALA A 55 3.79 -6.63 4.00
CA ALA A 55 3.80 -6.71 5.46
C ALA A 55 2.60 -5.98 6.12
N ALA A 56 2.16 -4.86 5.54
CA ALA A 56 0.95 -4.17 5.99
C ALA A 56 -0.32 -4.99 5.71
N LEU A 57 -0.40 -5.64 4.55
CA LEU A 57 -1.51 -6.55 4.21
C LEU A 57 -1.58 -7.75 5.16
N GLU A 58 -0.46 -8.39 5.48
CA GLU A 58 -0.42 -9.50 6.44
C GLU A 58 -0.94 -9.09 7.82
N LYS A 59 -0.66 -7.88 8.27
CA LYS A 59 -1.16 -7.34 9.53
C LYS A 59 -2.66 -7.04 9.51
N LEU A 60 -3.22 -6.68 8.36
CA LEU A 60 -4.65 -6.37 8.20
C LEU A 60 -5.50 -7.63 7.96
N ALA A 61 -4.90 -8.67 7.37
CA ALA A 61 -5.57 -9.94 7.07
C ALA A 61 -5.53 -10.95 8.22
N GLY A 62 -4.64 -10.77 9.20
CA GLY A 62 -4.55 -11.56 10.43
C GLY A 62 -5.47 -11.05 11.52
#